data_AF-A0A7X7I6G6-F1
#
_entry.id   AF-A0A7X7I6G6-F1
#
_cell.length_a   1.000
_cell.length_b   1.000
_cell.length_c   1.000
_cell.angle_alpha   90.00
_cell.angle_beta   90.00
_cell.angle_gamma   90.00
#
_symmetry.space_group_name_H-M   'P 1'
#
loop_
_entity.id
_entity.type
_entity.pdbx_description
1 polymer ?
#
loop_
_entity_poly.entity_id
_entity_poly.type
_entity_poly.pdbx_seq_one_letter_code
_entity_poly.pdbx_strand_id
1 'polypeptide(L)'
;MLPPTKSVSIKDIILLAFVTLTLITGGISGFIVFSGWLSSAEENTVRMADEISDSIFGRVNAYFNVPLHINAAYREQLEKGVVDMNNPLQRERFLASVMRAHSGEVIYSFGYATTEGEYYAVRWNERNELEVARNNSE
;
A
#
# COMPACT_ATOMS: atom_id res chain seq x y z
N MET A 1 59.24 -56.03 11.45
CA MET A 1 58.52 -56.01 12.74
C MET A 1 57.29 -55.12 12.54
N LEU A 2 56.10 -55.71 12.39
CA LEU A 2 54.87 -54.94 12.21
C LEU A 2 54.43 -54.39 13.58
N PRO A 3 53.99 -53.12 13.68
CA PRO A 3 53.58 -52.55 14.95
C PRO A 3 52.33 -53.27 15.48
N PRO A 4 52.19 -53.44 16.81
CA PRO A 4 51.02 -54.08 17.41
C PRO A 4 49.76 -53.24 17.13
N THR A 5 48.74 -53.87 16.56
CA THR A 5 47.43 -53.25 16.41
C THR A 5 46.77 -53.15 17.79
N LYS A 6 46.44 -51.93 18.24
CA LYS A 6 45.64 -51.73 19.45
C LYS A 6 44.27 -52.36 19.23
N SER A 7 43.91 -53.36 20.04
CA SER A 7 42.56 -53.90 20.06
C SER A 7 41.64 -52.93 20.81
N VAL A 8 40.57 -52.51 20.14
CA VAL A 8 39.55 -51.63 20.72
C VAL A 8 38.70 -52.45 21.71
N SER A 9 38.45 -51.92 22.90
CA SER A 9 37.59 -52.59 23.89
C SER A 9 36.13 -52.58 23.45
N ILE A 10 35.38 -53.65 23.75
CA ILE A 10 33.94 -53.74 23.46
C ILE A 10 33.17 -52.55 24.08
N LYS A 11 33.61 -52.08 25.26
CA LYS A 11 33.03 -50.91 25.92
C LYS A 11 33.15 -49.63 25.07
N ASP A 12 34.28 -49.44 24.42
CA ASP A 12 34.54 -48.27 23.58
C ASP A 12 33.74 -48.34 22.28
N ILE A 13 33.55 -49.54 21.73
CA ILE A 13 32.69 -49.75 20.54
C ILE A 13 31.23 -49.41 20.87
N ILE A 14 30.71 -49.88 22.00
CA ILE A 14 29.34 -49.60 22.44
C ILE A 14 29.16 -48.09 22.70
N LEU A 15 30.12 -47.46 23.38
CA LEU A 15 30.08 -46.02 23.65
C LEU A 15 30.07 -45.22 22.35
N LEU A 16 30.94 -45.58 21.40
CA LEU A 16 31.01 -44.92 20.09
C LEU A 16 29.68 -45.07 19.33
N ALA A 17 29.13 -46.28 19.27
CA ALA A 17 27.86 -46.55 18.61
C ALA A 17 26.71 -45.73 19.22
N PHE A 18 26.66 -45.62 20.56
CA PHE A 18 25.65 -44.83 21.26
C PHE A 18 25.77 -43.33 20.96
N VAL A 19 26.99 -42.79 20.96
CA VAL A 19 27.24 -41.37 20.62
C VAL A 19 26.87 -41.10 19.16
N THR A 20 27.26 -41.96 18.24
CA THR A 20 26.92 -41.83 16.82
C THR A 20 25.41 -41.86 16.61
N LEU A 21 24.70 -42.80 17.24
CA LEU A 21 23.25 -42.90 17.13
C LEU A 21 22.57 -41.63 17.65
N THR A 22 23.01 -41.13 18.81
CA THR A 22 22.49 -39.90 19.41
C THR A 22 22.68 -38.68 18.50
N LEU A 23 23.87 -38.56 17.88
CA LEU A 23 24.15 -37.49 16.92
C LEU A 23 23.27 -37.58 15.67
N ILE A 24 23.08 -38.79 15.14
CA ILE A 24 22.21 -39.01 13.97
C ILE A 24 20.76 -38.64 14.31
N THR A 25 20.23 -39.12 15.42
CA THR A 25 18.85 -38.82 15.83
C THR A 25 18.65 -37.33 16.08
N GLY A 26 19.59 -36.69 16.79
CA GLY A 26 19.56 -35.24 17.02
C GLY A 26 19.66 -34.45 15.72
N GLY A 27 20.55 -34.85 14.82
CA GLY A 27 20.75 -34.22 13.51
C GLY A 27 19.51 -34.30 12.63
N ILE A 28 18.89 -35.49 12.52
CA ILE A 28 17.66 -35.67 11.74
C ILE A 28 16.52 -34.83 12.32
N SER A 29 16.34 -34.88 13.65
CA SER A 29 15.29 -34.11 14.32
C SER A 29 15.49 -32.60 14.11
N GLY A 30 16.73 -32.11 14.27
CA GLY A 30 17.08 -30.72 14.03
C GLY A 30 16.86 -30.30 12.57
N PHE A 31 17.23 -31.15 11.62
CA PHE A 31 17.01 -30.90 10.19
C PHE A 31 15.52 -30.77 9.86
N ILE A 32 14.67 -31.68 10.37
CA ILE A 32 13.22 -31.64 10.14
C ILE A 32 12.61 -30.36 10.72
N VAL A 33 12.95 -30.01 11.96
CA VAL A 33 12.42 -28.80 12.61
C VAL A 33 12.86 -27.54 11.87
N PHE A 34 14.15 -27.43 11.56
CA PHE A 34 14.71 -26.24 10.91
C PHE A 34 14.18 -26.06 9.48
N SER A 35 14.07 -27.15 8.72
CA SER A 35 13.50 -27.09 7.35
C SER A 35 12.02 -26.68 7.38
N GLY A 36 11.23 -27.21 8.31
CA GLY A 36 9.84 -26.81 8.49
C GLY A 36 9.69 -25.34 8.87
N TRP A 37 10.53 -24.84 9.79
CA TRP A 37 10.53 -23.44 10.18
C TRP A 37 10.96 -22.51 9.04
N LEU A 38 12.00 -22.88 8.29
CA LEU A 38 12.46 -22.08 7.16
C LEU A 38 11.38 -21.96 6.08
N SER A 39 10.76 -23.09 5.71
CA SER A 39 9.66 -23.11 4.75
C SER A 39 8.46 -22.29 5.23
N SER A 40 8.11 -22.39 6.52
CA SER A 40 7.02 -21.60 7.11
C SER A 40 7.34 -20.10 7.10
N ALA A 41 8.59 -19.72 7.38
CA ALA A 41 9.02 -18.33 7.36
C ALA A 41 8.96 -17.74 5.95
N GLU A 42 9.37 -18.52 4.94
CA GLU A 42 9.29 -18.13 3.53
C GLU A 42 7.83 -17.93 3.09
N GLU A 43 6.96 -18.90 3.33
CA GLU A 43 5.53 -18.83 2.99
C GLU A 43 4.85 -17.63 3.67
N ASN A 44 5.11 -17.42 4.97
CA ASN A 44 4.58 -16.29 5.71
C ASN A 44 5.07 -14.96 5.15
N THR A 45 6.33 -14.88 4.73
CA THR A 45 6.91 -13.65 4.18
C THR A 45 6.28 -13.32 2.82
N VAL A 46 6.07 -14.32 1.96
CA VAL A 46 5.37 -14.15 0.67
C VAL A 46 3.94 -13.68 0.90
N ARG A 47 3.18 -14.37 1.76
CA ARG A 47 1.80 -13.99 2.07
C ARG A 47 1.70 -12.58 2.65
N MET A 48 2.63 -12.20 3.53
CA MET A 48 2.69 -10.85 4.08
C MET A 48 2.94 -9.80 2.99
N ALA A 49 3.83 -10.08 2.04
CA ALA A 49 4.09 -9.18 0.92
C ALA A 49 2.85 -9.00 0.04
N ASP A 50 2.10 -10.08 -0.22
CA ASP A 50 0.85 -10.03 -0.99
C ASP A 50 -0.24 -9.24 -0.24
N GLU A 51 -0.44 -9.51 1.05
CA GLU A 51 -1.41 -8.78 1.88
C GLU A 51 -1.09 -7.28 1.98
N ILE A 52 0.19 -6.93 2.08
CA ILE A 52 0.63 -5.52 2.05
C ILE A 52 0.32 -4.90 0.69
N SER A 53 0.59 -5.61 -0.40
CA SER A 53 0.36 -5.12 -1.76
C SER A 53 -1.13 -4.87 -2.01
N ASP A 54 -1.99 -5.82 -1.64
CA ASP A 54 -3.45 -5.69 -1.73
C ASP A 54 -3.99 -4.56 -0.85
N SER A 55 -3.45 -4.43 0.37
CA SER A 55 -3.81 -3.33 1.28
C SER A 55 -3.42 -1.97 0.73
N ILE A 56 -2.21 -1.82 0.16
CA ILE A 56 -1.76 -0.59 -0.51
C ILE A 56 -2.68 -0.28 -1.69
N PHE A 57 -2.93 -1.25 -2.56
CA PHE A 57 -3.80 -1.08 -3.72
C PHE A 57 -5.21 -0.66 -3.30
N GLY A 58 -5.79 -1.34 -2.31
CA GLY A 58 -7.11 -1.02 -1.78
C GLY A 58 -7.19 0.40 -1.21
N ARG A 59 -6.18 0.84 -0.47
CA ARG A 59 -6.10 2.21 0.09
C ARG A 59 -5.95 3.26 -1.00
N VAL A 60 -5.07 3.03 -1.98
CA VAL A 60 -4.88 3.92 -3.13
C VAL A 60 -6.18 4.04 -3.92
N ASN A 61 -6.82 2.92 -4.24
CA ASN A 61 -8.07 2.91 -4.99
C ASN A 61 -9.20 3.62 -4.23
N ALA A 62 -9.35 3.36 -2.93
CA ALA A 62 -10.33 4.06 -2.09
C ALA A 62 -10.10 5.57 -2.07
N TYR A 63 -8.83 6.00 -1.96
CA TYR A 63 -8.46 7.42 -1.98
C TYR A 63 -8.80 8.11 -3.32
N PHE A 64 -8.55 7.45 -4.45
CA PHE A 64 -8.86 8.00 -5.78
C PHE A 64 -10.34 7.92 -6.16
N ASN A 65 -11.12 7.04 -5.54
CA ASN A 65 -12.53 6.85 -5.91
C ASN A 65 -13.36 8.12 -5.69
N VAL A 66 -13.11 8.85 -4.59
CA VAL A 66 -13.83 10.09 -4.25
C VAL A 66 -13.61 11.19 -5.32
N PRO A 67 -12.37 11.62 -5.64
CA PRO A 67 -12.17 12.64 -6.67
C PRO A 67 -12.60 12.19 -8.07
N LEU A 68 -12.47 10.90 -8.41
CA LEU A 68 -12.96 10.37 -9.68
C LEU A 68 -14.48 10.46 -9.79
N HIS A 69 -15.21 10.11 -8.73
CA HIS A 69 -16.66 10.21 -8.69
C HIS A 69 -17.13 11.66 -8.85
N ILE A 70 -16.49 12.58 -8.13
CA ILE A 70 -16.77 14.03 -8.22
C ILE A 70 -16.56 14.52 -9.65
N ASN A 71 -15.39 14.22 -10.24
CA ASN A 71 -15.10 14.61 -11.61
C ASN A 71 -16.14 14.05 -12.60
N ALA A 72 -16.53 12.79 -12.47
CA ALA A 72 -17.53 12.19 -13.34
C ALA A 72 -18.91 12.87 -13.21
N ALA A 73 -19.38 13.09 -11.98
CA ALA A 73 -20.69 13.69 -11.70
C ALA A 73 -20.78 15.15 -12.20
N TYR A 74 -19.71 15.92 -12.04
CA TYR A 74 -19.69 17.33 -12.41
C TYR A 74 -19.33 17.55 -13.88
N ARG A 75 -18.53 16.69 -14.50
CA ARG A 75 -18.29 16.72 -15.95
C ARG A 75 -19.60 16.67 -16.73
N GLU A 76 -20.51 15.77 -16.36
CA GLU A 76 -21.80 15.64 -17.03
C GLU A 76 -22.66 16.91 -16.95
N GLN A 77 -22.59 17.64 -15.83
CA GLN A 77 -23.31 18.91 -15.66
C GLN A 77 -22.72 20.02 -16.54
N LEU A 78 -21.40 20.07 -16.67
CA LEU A 78 -20.70 21.01 -17.53
C LEU A 78 -20.98 20.72 -19.01
N GLU A 79 -20.90 19.45 -19.44
CA GLU A 79 -21.19 19.02 -20.81
C GLU A 79 -22.64 19.34 -21.23
N LYS A 80 -23.59 19.27 -20.29
CA LYS A 80 -24.99 19.64 -20.51
C LYS A 80 -25.25 21.15 -20.44
N GLY A 81 -24.24 21.97 -20.15
CA GLY A 81 -24.37 23.43 -20.06
C GLY A 81 -25.22 23.89 -18.88
N VAL A 82 -25.31 23.10 -17.80
CA VAL A 82 -26.07 23.45 -16.59
C VAL A 82 -25.45 24.66 -15.88
N VAL A 83 -24.15 24.84 -16.04
CA VAL A 83 -23.37 25.94 -15.45
C VAL A 83 -22.60 26.65 -16.54
N ASP A 84 -22.75 27.97 -16.62
CA ASP A 84 -21.92 28.80 -17.47
C ASP A 84 -20.58 29.11 -16.78
N MET A 85 -19.52 28.43 -17.21
CA MET A 85 -18.18 28.60 -16.65
C MET A 85 -17.49 29.91 -17.06
N ASN A 86 -18.02 30.61 -18.07
CA ASN A 86 -17.52 31.93 -18.48
C ASN A 86 -18.10 33.05 -17.60
N ASN A 87 -19.19 32.80 -16.87
CA ASN A 87 -19.76 33.73 -15.91
C ASN A 87 -19.08 33.57 -14.54
N PRO A 88 -18.31 34.56 -14.04
CA PRO A 88 -17.55 34.42 -12.79
C PRO A 88 -18.43 34.05 -11.59
N LEU A 89 -19.62 34.63 -11.49
CA LEU A 89 -20.53 34.37 -10.38
C LEU A 89 -21.08 32.94 -10.41
N GLN A 90 -21.46 32.44 -11.59
CA GLN A 90 -21.94 31.06 -11.73
C GLN A 90 -20.82 30.05 -11.47
N ARG A 91 -19.65 30.27 -12.09
CA ARG A 91 -18.46 29.45 -11.90
C ARG A 91 -18.06 29.34 -10.42
N GLU A 92 -17.93 30.45 -9.72
CA GLU A 92 -17.49 30.45 -8.32
C GLU A 92 -18.52 29.81 -7.39
N ARG A 93 -19.81 30.05 -7.62
CA ARG A 93 -20.89 29.37 -6.88
C ARG A 93 -20.86 27.87 -7.12
N PHE A 94 -20.66 27.45 -8.36
CA PHE A 94 -20.55 26.04 -8.72
C PHE A 94 -19.37 25.38 -8.00
N LEU A 95 -18.15 25.91 -8.17
CA LEU A 95 -16.94 25.35 -7.54
C LEU A 95 -17.08 25.30 -6.01
N ALA A 96 -17.61 26.36 -5.39
CA ALA A 96 -17.85 26.38 -3.95
C ALA A 96 -18.96 25.41 -3.51
N SER A 97 -19.97 25.16 -4.35
CA SER A 97 -21.03 24.18 -4.06
C SER A 97 -20.50 22.75 -4.05
N VAL A 98 -19.59 22.41 -4.97
CA VAL A 98 -18.90 21.12 -4.99
C VAL A 98 -18.13 20.91 -3.68
N MET A 99 -17.31 21.89 -3.31
CA MET A 99 -16.51 21.84 -2.08
C MET A 99 -17.39 21.69 -0.82
N ARG A 100 -18.55 22.37 -0.77
CA ARG A 100 -19.48 22.26 0.38
C ARG A 100 -20.21 20.92 0.42
N ALA A 101 -20.61 20.37 -0.72
CA ALA A 101 -21.27 19.07 -0.80
C ALA A 101 -20.37 17.93 -0.30
N HIS A 102 -19.05 18.12 -0.39
CA HIS A 102 -18.04 17.15 0.02
C HIS A 102 -17.18 17.65 1.19
N SER A 103 -17.71 18.52 2.06
CA SER A 103 -16.96 19.08 3.20
C SER A 103 -16.52 18.06 4.25
N GLY A 104 -17.14 16.87 4.26
CA GLY A 104 -16.72 15.72 5.08
C GLY A 104 -15.64 14.84 4.45
N GLU A 105 -15.25 15.10 3.19
CA GLU A 105 -14.25 14.35 2.45
C GLU A 105 -12.88 15.05 2.47
N VAL A 106 -11.80 14.31 2.16
CA VAL A 106 -10.42 14.82 2.15
C VAL A 106 -10.11 15.59 0.85
N ILE A 107 -10.88 16.66 0.57
CA ILE A 107 -10.70 17.49 -0.63
C ILE A 107 -10.17 18.85 -0.21
N TYR A 108 -8.90 19.11 -0.54
CA TYR A 108 -8.28 20.39 -0.27
C TYR A 108 -8.73 21.49 -1.24
N SER A 109 -8.78 21.17 -2.54
CA SER A 109 -9.21 22.10 -3.58
C SER A 109 -9.95 21.39 -4.72
N PHE A 110 -10.79 22.16 -5.41
CA PHE A 110 -11.46 21.76 -6.63
C PHE A 110 -11.31 22.88 -7.66
N GLY A 111 -10.93 22.52 -8.89
CA GLY A 111 -10.58 23.49 -9.92
C GLY A 111 -11.00 23.07 -11.32
N TYR A 112 -11.12 24.08 -12.17
CA TYR A 112 -11.45 23.98 -13.58
C TYR A 112 -10.41 24.75 -14.38
N ALA A 113 -9.87 24.11 -15.42
CA ALA A 113 -8.88 24.69 -16.31
C ALA A 113 -9.41 24.69 -17.74
N THR A 114 -9.08 25.73 -18.50
CA THR A 114 -9.40 25.82 -19.93
C THR A 114 -8.20 25.45 -20.79
N THR A 115 -8.44 25.17 -22.08
CA THR A 115 -7.38 24.87 -23.05
C THR A 115 -6.48 26.08 -23.32
N GLU A 116 -6.96 27.27 -23.01
CA GLU A 116 -6.30 28.56 -23.18
C GLU A 116 -5.35 28.88 -22.00
N GLY A 117 -5.31 28.02 -20.98
CA GLY A 117 -4.41 28.14 -19.83
C GLY A 117 -5.01 28.88 -18.63
N GLU A 118 -6.30 29.24 -18.66
CA GLU A 118 -6.97 29.80 -17.49
C GLU A 118 -7.23 28.72 -16.45
N TYR A 119 -7.11 29.07 -15.18
CA TYR A 119 -7.35 28.18 -14.07
C TYR A 119 -8.18 28.87 -12.98
N TYR A 120 -9.26 28.22 -12.58
CA TYR A 120 -10.20 28.70 -11.58
C TYR A 120 -10.43 27.62 -10.54
N ALA A 121 -10.20 27.91 -9.27
CA ALA A 121 -10.34 26.94 -8.20
C ALA A 121 -10.93 27.53 -6.93
N VAL A 122 -11.47 26.65 -6.09
CA VAL A 122 -11.83 26.93 -4.71
C VAL A 122 -11.06 25.97 -3.81
N ARG A 123 -10.52 26.47 -2.71
CA ARG A 123 -9.75 25.69 -1.73
C ARG A 123 -10.12 26.06 -0.30
N TRP A 124 -9.88 25.15 0.64
CA TRP A 124 -9.92 25.47 2.06
C TRP A 124 -8.65 26.22 2.48
N ASN A 125 -8.83 27.30 3.24
CA ASN A 125 -7.71 28.02 3.87
C ASN A 125 -7.44 27.48 5.30
N GLU A 126 -6.43 28.04 5.98
CA GLU A 126 -6.06 27.67 7.36
C GLU A 126 -7.18 27.90 8.39
N ARG A 127 -8.16 28.75 8.07
CA ARG A 127 -9.32 29.04 8.91
C ARG A 127 -10.52 28.16 8.58
N ASN A 128 -10.36 27.17 7.71
CA ASN A 128 -11.41 26.30 7.21
C ASN A 128 -12.54 27.05 6.47
N GLU A 129 -12.19 28.16 5.82
CA GLU A 129 -13.07 28.95 4.95
C GLU A 129 -12.71 28.70 3.48
N LEU A 130 -13.70 28.81 2.60
CA LEU A 130 -13.47 28.68 1.16
C LEU A 130 -12.84 29.96 0.60
N GLU A 131 -11.71 29.81 -0.07
CA GLU A 131 -11.01 30.84 -0.81
C GLU A 131 -11.05 30.54 -2.31
N VAL A 132 -11.25 31.57 -3.13
CA VAL A 132 -11.18 31.45 -4.59
C VAL A 132 -9.74 31.71 -5.05
N ALA A 133 -9.15 30.76 -5.75
CA ALA A 133 -7.86 30.90 -6.43
C ALA A 133 -8.08 31.04 -7.94
N ARG A 134 -7.37 31.98 -8.57
CA ARG A 134 -7.47 32.26 -10.01
C ARG A 134 -6.08 32.43 -10.59
N ASN A 135 -5.90 31.92 -11.80
CA ASN A 135 -4.78 32.24 -12.66
C ASN A 135 -5.35 32.43 -14.06
N ASN A 136 -5.58 33.68 -14.42
CA ASN A 136 -5.92 34.11 -15.77
C ASN A 136 -4.84 35.06 -16.25
N SER A 137 -4.70 35.22 -17.56
CA SER A 137 -3.72 36.08 -18.22
C SER A 137 -4.04 37.59 -18.14
N GLU A 138 -4.83 38.01 -17.14
CA GLU A 138 -5.16 39.43 -16.85
C GLU A 138 -4.42 39.95 -15.61
#